data_AF-A0A2A3VKS7-F1
#
_entry.id   AF-A0A2A3VKS7-F1
#
_cell.length_a   1.000
_cell.length_b   1.000
_cell.length_c   1.000
_cell.angle_alpha   90.00
_cell.angle_beta   90.00
_cell.angle_gamma   90.00
#
_symmetry.space_group_name_H-M   'P 1'
#
loop_
_entity.id
_entity.type
_entity.pdbx_description
1 polymer ?
#
loop_
_entity_poly.entity_id
_entity_poly.type
_entity_poly.pdbx_seq_one_letter_code
_entity_poly.pdbx_strand_id
1 'polypeptide(L)'
;MSQPVVPSPAAPDAPLDAARAVVAQTLAGTHPRPLVASFFDEATFTVSHVVRDPDSPVCAIVDSVLDFDAPSGRTADDSARHLVEYVGDHGLRVDWLLETHAHADHLSAAPLLQARVGGRLAIGAHITEVQEVFGKIFNAGTWFARDGSQFDQLFADGDRFRIGGLEAVALHVPGHTPACMAYVIGDAVFPGDTLFMPDYGTARCDFPGGDAAQLYRSIHRLLALPEATRLFLCHDYTAPGRDAFAWETTIGAQRTGNVHVREGVTEAAFVAMREARDATLPMPKLILPSVQVNMRGGHLPEPEDNGVRYLKLPVDAL
;
A
#
# COMPACT_ATOMS: atom_id res chain seq x y z
N MET A 1 39.54 -27.83 -0.52
CA MET A 1 38.97 -27.06 0.60
C MET A 1 38.58 -25.70 0.05
N SER A 2 37.33 -25.54 -0.35
CA SER A 2 36.76 -24.27 -0.81
C SER A 2 36.56 -23.36 0.41
N GLN A 3 37.18 -22.18 0.39
CA GLN A 3 36.96 -21.19 1.44
C GLN A 3 35.51 -20.69 1.40
N PRO A 4 34.88 -20.44 2.56
CA PRO A 4 33.57 -19.84 2.60
C PRO A 4 33.67 -18.41 2.03
N VAL A 5 32.84 -18.13 1.03
CA VAL A 5 32.63 -16.78 0.51
C VAL A 5 31.98 -15.98 1.64
N VAL A 6 32.76 -15.12 2.28
CA VAL A 6 32.23 -14.12 3.21
C VAL A 6 31.44 -13.13 2.37
N PRO A 7 30.13 -12.94 2.61
CA PRO A 7 29.36 -11.95 1.85
C PRO A 7 29.94 -10.56 2.11
N SER A 8 30.16 -9.81 1.02
CA SER A 8 30.56 -8.40 1.09
C SER A 8 29.54 -7.64 1.95
N PRO A 9 29.95 -6.72 2.84
CA PRO A 9 29.00 -5.87 3.54
C PRO A 9 28.11 -5.17 2.51
N ALA A 10 26.80 -5.26 2.72
CA ALA A 10 25.83 -4.54 1.90
C ALA A 10 26.16 -3.03 1.93
N ALA A 11 25.98 -2.35 0.80
CA ALA A 11 26.11 -0.90 0.75
C ALA A 11 25.16 -0.27 1.80
N PRO A 12 25.53 0.86 2.41
CA PRO A 12 24.68 1.54 3.39
C PRO A 12 23.35 1.96 2.75
N ASP A 13 22.23 1.57 3.36
CA ASP A 13 20.86 1.94 2.99
C ASP A 13 20.37 3.02 3.95
N ALA A 14 20.72 4.27 3.65
CA ALA A 14 20.41 5.40 4.53
C ALA A 14 18.90 5.60 4.80
N PRO A 15 17.99 5.43 3.80
CA PRO A 15 16.55 5.41 4.05
C PRO A 15 16.11 4.34 5.06
N LEU A 16 16.59 3.09 4.92
CA LEU A 16 16.28 2.02 5.87
C LEU A 16 16.84 2.33 7.26
N ASP A 17 18.06 2.85 7.37
CA ASP A 17 18.65 3.24 8.65
C ASP A 17 17.85 4.36 9.34
N ALA A 18 17.33 5.32 8.58
CA ALA A 18 16.41 6.34 9.08
C ALA A 18 15.11 5.73 9.62
N ALA A 19 14.51 4.78 8.90
CA ALA A 19 13.32 4.06 9.34
C ALA A 19 13.59 3.23 10.61
N ARG A 20 14.72 2.51 10.67
CA ARG A 20 15.15 1.75 11.86
C ARG A 20 15.32 2.65 13.08
N ALA A 21 15.86 3.85 12.89
CA ALA A 21 16.02 4.82 13.97
C ALA A 21 14.65 5.29 14.50
N VAL A 22 13.69 5.62 13.63
CA VAL A 22 12.33 6.02 14.02
C VAL A 22 11.65 4.93 14.84
N VAL A 23 11.71 3.67 14.37
CA VAL A 23 11.15 2.53 15.11
C VAL A 23 11.84 2.35 16.46
N ALA A 24 13.18 2.31 16.49
CA ALA A 24 13.93 2.08 17.72
C ALA A 24 13.67 3.17 18.77
N GLN A 25 13.59 4.43 18.36
CA GLN A 25 13.28 5.56 19.22
C GLN A 25 11.85 5.51 19.77
N THR A 26 10.89 5.06 18.96
CA THR A 26 9.50 4.87 19.40
C THR A 26 9.39 3.72 20.41
N LEU A 27 10.04 2.59 20.13
CA LEU A 27 10.08 1.44 21.05
C LEU A 27 10.81 1.76 22.37
N ALA A 28 11.79 2.67 22.35
CA ALA A 28 12.46 3.16 23.54
C ALA A 28 11.65 4.22 24.32
N GLY A 29 10.50 4.64 23.81
CA GLY A 29 9.65 5.67 24.44
C GLY A 29 10.13 7.11 24.24
N THR A 30 11.10 7.35 23.34
CA THR A 30 11.58 8.71 23.03
C THR A 30 10.70 9.46 22.04
N HIS A 31 9.87 8.74 21.28
CA HIS A 31 8.84 9.29 20.39
C HIS A 31 7.48 8.67 20.70
N PRO A 32 6.37 9.40 20.44
CA PRO A 32 5.03 8.88 20.67
C PRO A 32 4.76 7.66 19.79
N ARG A 33 3.99 6.71 20.35
CA ARG A 33 3.58 5.49 19.66
C ARG A 33 2.25 5.74 18.94
N PRO A 34 2.13 5.47 17.63
CA PRO A 34 0.88 5.70 16.92
C PRO A 34 -0.26 4.82 17.44
N LEU A 35 -1.44 5.41 17.54
CA LEU A 35 -2.70 4.67 17.71
C LEU A 35 -3.28 4.38 16.33
N VAL A 36 -3.58 3.12 16.06
CA VAL A 36 -4.07 2.66 14.75
C VAL A 36 -5.46 2.06 14.92
N ALA A 37 -6.43 2.56 14.16
CA ALA A 37 -7.73 1.95 13.98
C ALA A 37 -7.86 1.42 12.55
N SER A 38 -8.42 0.24 12.38
CA SER A 38 -8.52 -0.44 11.08
C SER A 38 -9.97 -0.68 10.71
N PHE A 39 -10.27 -0.59 9.41
CA PHE A 39 -11.60 -0.68 8.83
C PHE A 39 -11.53 -1.67 7.68
N PHE A 40 -12.14 -2.83 7.87
CA PHE A 40 -12.10 -3.91 6.88
C PHE A 40 -13.33 -3.83 5.96
N ASP A 41 -13.08 -3.83 4.66
CA ASP A 41 -14.11 -3.97 3.64
C ASP A 41 -14.18 -5.44 3.17
N GLU A 42 -15.31 -6.10 3.45
CA GLU A 42 -15.51 -7.50 3.06
C GLU A 42 -15.63 -7.71 1.54
N ALA A 43 -16.01 -6.67 0.77
CA ALA A 43 -16.20 -6.81 -0.68
C ALA A 43 -14.88 -6.96 -1.44
N THR A 44 -13.85 -6.25 -0.97
CA THR A 44 -12.51 -6.20 -1.59
C THR A 44 -11.43 -6.87 -0.74
N PHE A 45 -11.75 -7.19 0.53
CA PHE A 45 -10.83 -7.65 1.56
C PHE A 45 -9.75 -6.62 1.94
N THR A 46 -9.96 -5.36 1.57
CA THR A 46 -9.05 -4.25 1.90
C THR A 46 -9.23 -3.83 3.35
N VAL A 47 -8.13 -3.44 3.98
CA VAL A 47 -8.10 -2.86 5.33
C VAL A 47 -7.59 -1.43 5.23
N SER A 48 -8.49 -0.47 5.39
CA SER A 48 -8.10 0.93 5.53
C SER A 48 -7.67 1.22 6.97
N HIS A 49 -6.73 2.13 7.16
CA HIS A 49 -6.23 2.47 8.50
C HIS A 49 -6.31 3.97 8.81
N VAL A 50 -6.72 4.31 10.03
CA VAL A 50 -6.54 5.64 10.60
C VAL A 50 -5.38 5.58 11.60
N VAL A 51 -4.32 6.32 11.31
CA VAL A 51 -3.10 6.41 12.12
C VAL A 51 -3.06 7.77 12.79
N ARG A 52 -3.21 7.82 14.11
CA ARG A 52 -3.26 9.09 14.85
C ARG A 52 -2.13 9.22 15.87
N ASP A 53 -1.69 10.46 16.01
CA ASP A 53 -0.83 10.89 17.10
C ASP A 53 -1.59 10.79 18.43
N PRO A 54 -1.07 10.11 19.46
CA PRO A 54 -1.73 10.07 20.77
C PRO A 54 -1.79 11.43 21.47
N ASP A 55 -0.87 12.35 21.13
CA ASP A 55 -0.66 13.61 21.87
C ASP A 55 -1.27 14.83 21.15
N SER A 56 -1.91 14.64 19.99
CA SER A 56 -2.55 15.72 19.22
C SER A 56 -3.73 15.20 18.41
N PRO A 57 -4.60 16.06 17.85
CA PRO A 57 -5.71 15.59 17.02
C PRO A 57 -5.28 15.11 15.63
N VAL A 58 -3.99 15.11 15.30
CA VAL A 58 -3.53 14.88 13.93
C VAL A 58 -3.54 13.40 13.57
N CYS A 59 -4.07 13.07 12.39
CA CYS A 59 -4.05 11.73 11.85
C CYS A 59 -3.74 11.66 10.35
N ALA A 60 -3.44 10.46 9.89
CA ALA A 60 -3.41 10.06 8.49
C ALA A 60 -4.44 8.95 8.25
N ILE A 61 -4.97 8.88 7.04
CA ILE A 61 -5.76 7.75 6.54
C ILE A 61 -4.91 7.03 5.49
N VAL A 62 -4.84 5.70 5.56
CA VAL A 62 -4.08 4.85 4.64
C VAL A 62 -5.04 3.93 3.88
N ASP A 63 -4.90 3.90 2.55
CA ASP A 63 -5.57 2.96 1.62
C ASP A 63 -7.11 2.93 1.79
N SER A 64 -7.77 4.07 1.51
CA SER A 64 -9.22 4.23 1.70
C SER A 64 -10.05 3.67 0.55
N VAL A 65 -11.17 3.00 0.86
CA VAL A 65 -12.05 2.38 -0.15
C VAL A 65 -13.24 3.27 -0.54
N LEU A 66 -13.44 3.44 -1.84
CA LEU A 66 -14.69 3.89 -2.46
C LEU A 66 -15.44 2.65 -2.98
N ASP A 67 -16.59 2.37 -2.40
CA ASP A 67 -17.37 1.18 -2.73
C ASP A 67 -17.82 1.23 -4.19
N PHE A 68 -17.68 0.13 -4.93
CA PHE A 68 -18.01 0.07 -6.36
C PHE A 68 -18.69 -1.24 -6.76
N ASP A 69 -19.91 -1.14 -7.28
CA ASP A 69 -20.66 -2.26 -7.84
C ASP A 69 -20.44 -2.35 -9.36
N ALA A 70 -19.50 -3.19 -9.79
CA ALA A 70 -19.12 -3.31 -11.19
C ALA A 70 -20.28 -3.65 -12.16
N PRO A 71 -21.21 -4.58 -11.83
CA PRO A 71 -22.37 -4.85 -12.67
C PRO A 71 -23.25 -3.63 -12.98
N SER A 72 -23.45 -2.71 -12.04
CA SER A 72 -24.29 -1.52 -12.24
C SER A 72 -23.52 -0.22 -12.52
N GLY A 73 -22.20 -0.23 -12.33
CA GLY A 73 -21.34 0.95 -12.45
C GLY A 73 -21.58 1.99 -11.36
N ARG A 74 -22.17 1.60 -10.21
CA ARG A 74 -22.50 2.52 -9.11
C ARG A 74 -21.37 2.60 -8.10
N THR A 75 -21.08 3.81 -7.65
CA THR A 75 -20.27 4.05 -6.45
C THR A 75 -21.17 4.23 -5.23
N ALA A 76 -20.67 3.85 -4.06
CA ALA A 76 -21.24 4.19 -2.75
C ALA A 76 -20.11 4.67 -1.81
N ASP A 77 -20.47 5.30 -0.71
CA ASP A 77 -19.52 5.91 0.24
C ASP A 77 -19.59 5.29 1.64
N ASP A 78 -20.10 4.07 1.77
CA ASP A 78 -20.29 3.40 3.06
C ASP A 78 -18.96 3.17 3.78
N SER A 79 -17.95 2.65 3.08
CA SER A 79 -16.61 2.43 3.64
C SER A 79 -15.95 3.74 4.04
N ALA A 80 -15.99 4.75 3.17
CA ALA A 80 -15.43 6.07 3.45
C ALA A 80 -16.19 6.81 4.57
N ARG A 81 -17.49 6.58 4.72
CA ARG A 81 -18.32 7.17 5.77
C ARG A 81 -17.88 6.70 7.16
N HIS A 82 -17.52 5.43 7.33
CA HIS A 82 -16.98 4.94 8.61
C HIS A 82 -15.68 5.65 9.01
N LEU A 83 -14.81 5.97 8.03
CA LEU A 83 -13.59 6.75 8.29
C LEU A 83 -13.90 8.19 8.70
N VAL A 84 -14.85 8.84 8.01
CA VAL A 84 -15.30 10.21 8.33
C VAL A 84 -15.95 10.27 9.72
N GLU A 85 -16.81 9.31 10.04
CA GLU A 85 -17.45 9.18 11.36
C GLU A 85 -16.39 8.99 12.44
N TYR A 86 -15.41 8.09 12.25
CA TYR A 86 -14.32 7.90 13.20
C TYR A 86 -13.50 9.18 13.42
N VAL A 87 -13.17 9.91 12.35
CA VAL A 87 -12.46 11.19 12.43
C VAL A 87 -13.27 12.21 13.23
N GLY A 88 -14.58 12.32 12.98
CA GLY A 88 -15.47 13.23 13.69
C GLY A 88 -15.64 12.89 15.17
N ASP A 89 -15.92 11.63 15.48
CA ASP A 89 -16.17 11.13 16.84
C ASP A 89 -14.95 11.30 17.76
N HIS A 90 -13.75 11.28 17.19
CA HIS A 90 -12.50 11.46 17.93
C HIS A 90 -11.92 12.89 17.80
N GLY A 91 -12.62 13.81 17.14
CA GLY A 91 -12.17 15.20 16.96
C GLY A 91 -10.82 15.32 16.24
N LEU A 92 -10.57 14.44 15.26
CA LEU A 92 -9.31 14.37 14.55
C LEU A 92 -9.22 15.37 13.39
N ARG A 93 -8.00 15.72 13.02
CA ARG A 93 -7.67 16.48 11.81
C ARG A 93 -6.80 15.61 10.91
N VAL A 94 -7.27 15.40 9.68
CA VAL A 94 -6.54 14.64 8.67
C VAL A 94 -5.50 15.55 8.02
N ASP A 95 -4.22 15.24 8.22
CA ASP A 95 -3.12 15.94 7.52
C ASP A 95 -2.73 15.16 6.24
N TRP A 96 -2.95 13.84 6.20
CA TRP A 96 -2.54 12.97 5.10
C TRP A 96 -3.59 11.94 4.71
N LEU A 97 -3.73 11.74 3.40
CA LEU A 97 -4.38 10.62 2.75
C LEU A 97 -3.28 9.87 1.99
N LEU A 98 -2.89 8.69 2.47
CA LEU A 98 -1.73 7.95 1.99
C LEU A 98 -2.19 6.75 1.18
N GLU A 99 -1.70 6.64 -0.04
CA GLU A 99 -1.83 5.43 -0.85
C GLU A 99 -0.51 4.67 -0.82
N THR A 100 -0.53 3.40 -0.42
CA THR A 100 0.65 2.55 -0.47
C THR A 100 1.03 2.21 -1.91
N HIS A 101 0.05 2.11 -2.80
CA HIS A 101 0.25 1.89 -4.23
C HIS A 101 -1.01 2.24 -5.03
N ALA A 102 -0.94 2.15 -6.36
CA ALA A 102 -2.14 2.24 -7.20
C ALA A 102 -2.88 0.89 -7.16
N HIS A 103 -3.91 0.80 -6.32
CA HIS A 103 -4.65 -0.45 -6.07
C HIS A 103 -5.34 -0.99 -7.32
N ALA A 104 -5.40 -2.32 -7.41
CA ALA A 104 -5.98 -3.07 -8.54
C ALA A 104 -7.27 -3.82 -8.16
N ASP A 105 -7.73 -3.69 -6.94
CA ASP A 105 -8.79 -4.49 -6.34
C ASP A 105 -9.92 -3.63 -5.77
N HIS A 106 -9.68 -2.33 -5.50
CA HIS A 106 -10.67 -1.35 -5.07
C HIS A 106 -10.40 0.05 -5.65
N LEU A 107 -11.41 0.93 -5.65
CA LEU A 107 -11.24 2.34 -6.01
C LEU A 107 -10.86 3.13 -4.75
N SER A 108 -9.92 4.07 -4.85
CA SER A 108 -9.58 4.95 -3.73
C SER A 108 -10.69 5.97 -3.45
N ALA A 109 -11.04 6.13 -2.17
CA ALA A 109 -11.92 7.20 -1.69
C ALA A 109 -11.21 8.53 -1.38
N ALA A 110 -9.91 8.66 -1.69
CA ALA A 110 -9.13 9.82 -1.28
C ALA A 110 -9.77 11.17 -1.66
N PRO A 111 -10.28 11.41 -2.90
CA PRO A 111 -10.92 12.68 -3.22
C PRO A 111 -12.20 12.96 -2.42
N LEU A 112 -12.98 11.92 -2.12
CA LEU A 112 -14.19 12.05 -1.31
C LEU A 112 -13.83 12.42 0.14
N LEU A 113 -12.82 11.75 0.70
CA LEU A 113 -12.30 12.06 2.03
C LEU A 113 -11.71 13.48 2.06
N GLN A 114 -10.91 13.85 1.08
CA GLN A 114 -10.30 15.17 1.00
C GLN A 114 -11.34 16.30 1.01
N ALA A 115 -12.46 16.10 0.30
CA ALA A 115 -13.57 17.05 0.30
C ALA A 115 -14.32 17.13 1.65
N ARG A 116 -14.34 16.06 2.45
CA ARG A 116 -15.09 15.99 3.73
C ARG A 116 -14.26 16.34 4.96
N VAL A 117 -13.01 15.89 5.00
CA VAL A 117 -12.14 15.96 6.19
C VAL A 117 -10.78 16.59 5.91
N GLY A 118 -10.51 17.00 4.67
CA GLY A 118 -9.24 17.60 4.27
C GLY A 118 -8.10 16.57 4.14
N GLY A 119 -6.88 17.05 4.35
CA GLY A 119 -5.66 16.26 4.16
C GLY A 119 -5.02 16.42 2.79
N ARG A 120 -3.77 15.99 2.68
CA ARG A 120 -3.02 15.95 1.43
C ARG A 120 -2.93 14.53 0.92
N LEU A 121 -3.28 14.31 -0.34
CA LEU A 121 -3.16 13.02 -1.00
C LEU A 121 -1.72 12.76 -1.41
N ALA A 122 -1.15 11.65 -0.94
CA ALA A 122 0.23 11.28 -1.23
C ALA A 122 0.36 9.84 -1.73
N ILE A 123 1.35 9.62 -2.60
CA ILE A 123 1.70 8.32 -3.16
C ILE A 123 3.21 8.29 -3.49
N GLY A 124 3.76 7.13 -3.81
CA GLY A 124 5.14 6.99 -4.30
C GLY A 124 5.38 7.72 -5.64
N ALA A 125 6.53 8.36 -5.80
CA ALA A 125 6.89 9.13 -6.99
C ALA A 125 6.91 8.31 -8.30
N HIS A 126 7.10 7.00 -8.18
CA HIS A 126 7.03 6.04 -9.30
C HIS A 126 5.60 5.78 -9.80
N ILE A 127 4.58 6.45 -9.26
CA ILE A 127 3.21 6.48 -9.82
C ILE A 127 3.22 6.90 -11.30
N THR A 128 4.17 7.73 -11.71
CA THR A 128 4.35 8.17 -13.10
C THR A 128 4.58 6.99 -14.06
N GLU A 129 5.25 5.93 -13.64
CA GLU A 129 5.44 4.71 -14.44
C GLU A 129 4.12 3.97 -14.67
N VAL A 130 3.29 3.87 -13.62
CA VAL A 130 1.94 3.29 -13.69
C VAL A 130 1.06 4.14 -14.60
N GLN A 131 1.11 5.48 -14.49
CA GLN A 131 0.36 6.40 -15.35
C GLN A 131 0.78 6.28 -16.82
N GLU A 132 2.07 6.06 -17.09
CA GLU A 132 2.57 5.86 -18.46
C GLU A 132 2.08 4.56 -19.09
N VAL A 133 2.07 3.47 -18.34
CA VAL A 133 1.59 2.16 -18.81
C VAL A 133 0.08 2.19 -18.99
N PHE A 134 -0.67 2.50 -17.93
CA PHE A 134 -2.12 2.40 -17.95
C PHE A 134 -2.78 3.56 -18.70
N GLY A 135 -2.14 4.72 -18.79
CA GLY A 135 -2.58 5.80 -19.67
C GLY A 135 -2.62 5.39 -21.14
N LYS A 136 -1.73 4.47 -21.57
CA LYS A 136 -1.76 3.88 -22.92
C LYS A 136 -2.84 2.79 -23.03
N ILE A 137 -2.90 1.87 -22.07
CA ILE A 137 -3.88 0.76 -22.05
C ILE A 137 -5.32 1.30 -22.12
N PHE A 138 -5.65 2.30 -21.30
CA PHE A 138 -6.98 2.91 -21.28
C PHE A 138 -7.20 3.96 -22.37
N ASN A 139 -6.21 4.21 -23.23
CA ASN A 139 -6.21 5.28 -24.23
C ASN A 139 -6.72 6.61 -23.60
N ALA A 140 -6.03 7.07 -22.55
CA ALA A 140 -6.42 8.23 -21.74
C ALA A 140 -6.07 9.57 -22.42
N GLY A 141 -5.59 9.55 -23.66
CA GLY A 141 -5.21 10.74 -24.42
C GLY A 141 -4.05 11.53 -23.81
N THR A 142 -3.87 12.76 -24.28
CA THR A 142 -2.87 13.72 -23.79
C THR A 142 -3.40 14.66 -22.71
N TRP A 143 -4.72 14.65 -22.47
CA TRP A 143 -5.36 15.46 -21.43
C TRP A 143 -5.16 14.88 -20.02
N PHE A 144 -4.90 13.57 -19.92
CA PHE A 144 -4.48 12.95 -18.67
C PHE A 144 -2.97 13.14 -18.50
N ALA A 145 -2.59 13.96 -17.52
CA ALA A 145 -1.19 14.15 -17.14
C ALA A 145 -0.59 12.85 -16.58
N ARG A 146 0.70 12.60 -16.85
CA ARG A 146 1.43 11.38 -16.46
C ARG A 146 2.67 11.72 -15.62
N ASP A 147 2.57 12.83 -14.89
CA ASP A 147 3.62 13.42 -14.07
C ASP A 147 3.27 13.36 -12.57
N GLY A 148 2.22 12.63 -12.19
CA GLY A 148 1.74 12.50 -10.82
C GLY A 148 1.10 13.77 -10.24
N SER A 149 0.85 14.80 -11.04
CA SER A 149 0.27 16.08 -10.59
C SER A 149 -1.15 15.98 -10.00
N GLN A 150 -1.79 14.81 -10.10
CA GLN A 150 -3.06 14.50 -9.45
C GLN A 150 -2.92 14.25 -7.95
N PHE A 151 -1.70 14.07 -7.45
CA PHE A 151 -1.38 13.84 -6.05
C PHE A 151 -0.72 15.12 -5.47
N ASP A 152 -1.07 15.48 -4.25
CA ASP A 152 -0.51 16.66 -3.57
C ASP A 152 0.96 16.45 -3.19
N GLN A 153 1.37 15.19 -2.96
CA GLN A 153 2.73 14.82 -2.61
C GLN A 153 3.16 13.52 -3.30
N LEU A 154 4.32 13.56 -3.95
CA LEU A 154 5.03 12.39 -4.45
C LEU A 154 6.18 12.08 -3.51
N PHE A 155 6.18 10.90 -2.89
CA PHE A 155 7.24 10.46 -1.99
C PHE A 155 8.33 9.68 -2.73
N ALA A 156 9.57 10.09 -2.54
CA ALA A 156 10.75 9.32 -2.91
C ALA A 156 11.19 8.38 -1.76
N ASP A 157 12.08 7.44 -2.07
CA ASP A 157 12.65 6.54 -1.07
C ASP A 157 13.41 7.32 0.03
N GLY A 158 13.01 7.13 1.28
CA GLY A 158 13.60 7.78 2.44
C GLY A 158 13.03 9.16 2.79
N ASP A 159 12.04 9.65 2.04
CA ASP A 159 11.38 10.89 2.38
C ASP A 159 10.78 10.82 3.79
N ARG A 160 11.01 11.89 4.53
CA ARG A 160 10.54 12.05 5.91
C ARG A 160 9.32 12.95 5.96
N PHE A 161 8.35 12.56 6.78
CA PHE A 161 7.17 13.37 7.02
C PHE A 161 6.69 13.19 8.47
N ARG A 162 5.62 13.90 8.84
CA ARG A 162 5.08 13.88 10.19
C ARG A 162 3.56 13.75 10.20
N ILE A 163 3.05 13.16 11.27
CA ILE A 163 1.63 13.17 11.65
C ILE A 163 1.58 13.71 13.08
N GLY A 164 1.43 15.02 13.23
CA GLY A 164 1.60 15.70 14.52
C GLY A 164 3.01 15.48 15.10
N GLY A 165 3.05 14.87 16.29
CA GLY A 165 4.25 14.44 17.02
C GLY A 165 4.93 13.20 16.45
N LEU A 166 4.25 12.40 15.62
CA LEU A 166 4.79 11.17 15.04
C LEU A 166 5.82 11.47 13.94
N GLU A 167 6.97 10.79 14.01
CA GLU A 167 7.97 10.73 12.94
C GLU A 167 7.60 9.63 11.95
N ALA A 168 7.76 9.91 10.65
CA ALA A 168 7.50 8.93 9.60
C ALA A 168 8.54 8.96 8.48
N VAL A 169 8.74 7.80 7.85
CA VAL A 169 9.62 7.59 6.69
C VAL A 169 8.84 6.80 5.64
N ALA A 170 8.86 7.28 4.40
CA ALA A 170 8.35 6.55 3.25
C ALA A 170 9.49 5.71 2.65
N LEU A 171 9.30 4.40 2.53
CA LEU A 171 10.26 3.49 1.90
C LEU A 171 9.71 2.98 0.58
N HIS A 172 10.48 3.08 -0.50
CA HIS A 172 10.14 2.45 -1.78
C HIS A 172 10.37 0.95 -1.69
N VAL A 173 9.31 0.18 -1.92
CA VAL A 173 9.28 -1.29 -1.78
C VAL A 173 8.63 -1.94 -3.00
N PRO A 174 9.17 -1.71 -4.22
CA PRO A 174 8.56 -2.19 -5.44
C PRO A 174 8.60 -3.71 -5.56
N GLY A 175 7.79 -4.24 -6.46
CA GLY A 175 7.76 -5.67 -6.81
C GLY A 175 6.35 -6.16 -7.07
N HIS A 176 5.39 -5.78 -6.22
CA HIS A 176 3.96 -5.95 -6.55
C HIS A 176 3.53 -4.99 -7.67
N THR A 177 3.89 -3.71 -7.51
CA THR A 177 3.86 -2.68 -8.55
C THR A 177 5.18 -1.89 -8.49
N PRO A 178 5.56 -1.15 -9.55
CA PRO A 178 6.76 -0.31 -9.50
C PRO A 178 6.64 0.87 -8.51
N ALA A 179 5.41 1.22 -8.09
CA ALA A 179 5.13 2.40 -7.27
C ALA A 179 4.88 2.09 -5.78
N CYS A 180 5.02 0.84 -5.34
CA CYS A 180 4.72 0.45 -3.96
C CYS A 180 5.61 1.17 -2.94
N MET A 181 4.95 1.72 -1.92
CA MET A 181 5.57 2.35 -0.75
C MET A 181 5.17 1.60 0.52
N ALA A 182 6.10 1.56 1.47
CA ALA A 182 5.84 1.22 2.85
C ALA A 182 5.99 2.47 3.71
N TYR A 183 4.96 2.80 4.48
CA TYR A 183 5.02 3.92 5.40
C TYR A 183 5.42 3.43 6.79
N VAL A 184 6.60 3.83 7.25
CA VAL A 184 7.09 3.57 8.61
C VAL A 184 6.71 4.76 9.47
N ILE A 185 5.79 4.60 10.41
CA ILE A 185 5.27 5.66 11.28
C ILE A 185 5.47 5.21 12.72
N GLY A 186 6.37 5.85 13.45
CA GLY A 186 6.74 5.39 14.80
C GLY A 186 7.20 3.92 14.82
N ASP A 187 6.49 3.05 15.53
CA ASP A 187 6.75 1.59 15.59
C ASP A 187 5.89 0.76 14.61
N ALA A 188 5.09 1.41 13.76
CA ALA A 188 4.14 0.77 12.85
C ALA A 188 4.60 0.91 11.39
N VAL A 189 4.36 -0.12 10.59
CA VAL A 189 4.63 -0.14 9.16
C VAL A 189 3.39 -0.54 8.40
N PHE A 190 3.06 0.24 7.38
CA PHE A 190 1.97 -0.02 6.44
C PHE A 190 2.62 -0.42 5.11
N PRO A 191 2.79 -1.72 4.81
CA PRO A 191 3.64 -2.18 3.72
C PRO A 191 2.92 -2.27 2.37
N GLY A 192 1.65 -1.87 2.29
CA GLY A 192 0.79 -2.15 1.14
C GLY A 192 0.73 -3.64 0.84
N ASP A 193 0.57 -3.97 -0.44
CA ASP A 193 0.65 -5.33 -0.96
C ASP A 193 2.09 -5.79 -1.19
N THR A 194 2.87 -5.81 -0.11
CA THR A 194 4.22 -6.41 -0.08
C THR A 194 4.20 -7.74 0.67
N LEU A 195 3.61 -7.74 1.87
CA LEU A 195 3.46 -8.88 2.77
C LEU A 195 1.98 -9.04 3.12
N PHE A 196 1.54 -10.29 3.29
CA PHE A 196 0.26 -10.62 3.93
C PHE A 196 0.50 -11.25 5.29
N MET A 197 -0.55 -11.71 5.97
CA MET A 197 -0.40 -12.45 7.22
C MET A 197 0.59 -13.61 7.03
N PRO A 198 1.40 -13.96 8.05
CA PRO A 198 2.45 -14.97 7.88
C PRO A 198 1.94 -16.30 7.31
N ASP A 199 0.72 -16.69 7.66
CA ASP A 199 0.06 -17.91 7.18
C ASP A 199 -0.42 -17.83 5.71
N TYR A 200 -0.54 -16.63 5.15
CA TYR A 200 -0.97 -16.38 3.78
C TYR A 200 0.20 -16.12 2.83
N GLY A 201 1.23 -15.42 3.30
CA GLY A 201 2.48 -15.24 2.56
C GLY A 201 2.66 -13.84 1.96
N THR A 202 2.63 -13.73 0.63
CA THR A 202 3.05 -12.53 -0.12
C THR A 202 2.12 -12.21 -1.29
N ALA A 203 2.15 -10.96 -1.74
CA ALA A 203 1.40 -10.48 -2.89
C ALA A 203 1.88 -11.09 -4.21
N ARG A 204 1.05 -10.96 -5.25
CA ARG A 204 1.35 -11.33 -6.65
C ARG A 204 2.30 -10.33 -7.31
N CYS A 205 2.99 -10.71 -8.38
CA CYS A 205 3.99 -9.88 -9.08
C CYS A 205 3.77 -9.81 -10.60
N ASP A 206 2.61 -10.22 -11.10
CA ASP A 206 2.31 -10.36 -12.53
C ASP A 206 1.53 -9.17 -13.13
N PHE A 207 1.31 -8.11 -12.35
CA PHE A 207 0.83 -6.85 -12.90
C PHE A 207 1.91 -6.19 -13.79
N PRO A 208 1.54 -5.31 -14.74
CA PRO A 208 2.51 -4.57 -15.53
C PRO A 208 3.54 -3.84 -14.65
N GLY A 209 4.82 -4.24 -14.79
CA GLY A 209 5.93 -3.70 -13.99
C GLY A 209 6.18 -4.41 -12.65
N GLY A 210 5.39 -5.43 -12.30
CA GLY A 210 5.68 -6.31 -11.17
C GLY A 210 6.87 -7.23 -11.44
N ASP A 211 7.61 -7.58 -10.39
CA ASP A 211 8.81 -8.41 -10.45
C ASP A 211 9.03 -9.15 -9.12
N ALA A 212 9.06 -10.48 -9.17
CA ALA A 212 9.19 -11.31 -7.97
C ALA A 212 10.56 -11.18 -7.29
N ALA A 213 11.64 -10.96 -8.04
CA ALA A 213 12.98 -10.78 -7.46
C ALA A 213 13.07 -9.43 -6.74
N GLN A 214 12.45 -8.40 -7.30
CA GLN A 214 12.33 -7.09 -6.70
C GLN A 214 11.46 -7.13 -5.45
N LEU A 215 10.31 -7.83 -5.50
CA LEU A 215 9.46 -8.03 -4.32
C LEU A 215 10.23 -8.72 -3.19
N TYR A 216 11.00 -9.77 -3.50
CA TYR A 216 11.83 -10.45 -2.52
C TYR A 216 12.82 -9.50 -1.83
N ARG A 217 13.52 -8.67 -2.60
CA ARG A 217 14.49 -7.70 -2.07
C ARG A 217 13.81 -6.62 -1.22
N SER A 218 12.66 -6.12 -1.67
CA SER A 218 11.83 -5.17 -0.91
C SER A 218 11.35 -5.76 0.41
N ILE A 219 10.90 -7.01 0.41
CA ILE A 219 10.52 -7.74 1.63
C ILE A 219 11.73 -7.85 2.56
N HIS A 220 12.88 -8.32 2.08
CA HIS A 220 14.08 -8.48 2.91
C HIS A 220 14.59 -7.15 3.48
N ARG A 221 14.41 -6.06 2.73
CA ARG A 221 14.68 -4.70 3.21
C ARG A 221 13.77 -4.33 4.38
N LEU A 222 12.46 -4.60 4.29
CA LEU A 222 11.53 -4.41 5.41
C LEU A 222 11.83 -5.32 6.59
N LEU A 223 12.15 -6.60 6.36
CA LEU A 223 12.47 -7.55 7.43
C LEU A 223 13.75 -7.21 8.21
N ALA A 224 14.55 -6.25 7.74
CA ALA A 224 15.71 -5.71 8.48
C ALA A 224 15.33 -4.63 9.53
N LEU A 225 14.05 -4.23 9.61
CA LEU A 225 13.52 -3.42 10.71
C LEU A 225 13.53 -4.22 12.04
N PRO A 226 13.46 -3.55 13.21
CA PRO A 226 13.40 -4.23 14.50
C PRO A 226 12.28 -5.27 14.59
N GLU A 227 12.51 -6.40 15.24
CA GLU A 227 11.54 -7.53 15.27
C GLU A 227 10.18 -7.16 15.88
N ALA A 228 10.18 -6.24 16.85
CA ALA A 228 8.98 -5.76 17.52
C ALA A 228 8.18 -4.73 16.70
N THR A 229 8.66 -4.33 15.52
CA THR A 229 7.92 -3.42 14.62
C THR A 229 6.60 -4.06 14.24
N ARG A 230 5.50 -3.32 14.42
CA ARG A 230 4.15 -3.74 14.03
C ARG A 230 3.97 -3.56 12.53
N LEU A 231 3.29 -4.50 11.89
CA LEU A 231 2.89 -4.43 10.49
C LEU A 231 1.36 -4.40 10.41
N PHE A 232 0.83 -3.42 9.69
CA PHE A 232 -0.59 -3.24 9.42
C PHE A 232 -0.84 -3.48 7.93
N LEU A 233 -1.49 -4.59 7.62
CA LEU A 233 -1.57 -5.15 6.27
C LEU A 233 -2.72 -4.56 5.46
N CYS A 234 -2.49 -4.38 4.16
CA CYS A 234 -3.46 -3.81 3.22
C CYS A 234 -4.66 -4.74 2.94
N HIS A 235 -4.45 -6.05 2.99
CA HIS A 235 -5.50 -7.05 2.74
C HIS A 235 -5.39 -8.25 3.67
N ASP A 236 -6.53 -8.90 3.89
CA ASP A 236 -6.57 -10.24 4.45
C ASP A 236 -7.66 -11.11 3.83
N TYR A 237 -7.23 -12.20 3.20
CA TYR A 237 -8.11 -13.14 2.52
C TYR A 237 -8.40 -14.40 3.34
N THR A 238 -7.95 -14.45 4.60
CA THR A 238 -7.82 -15.67 5.43
C THR A 238 -6.90 -16.74 4.84
N ALA A 239 -6.31 -17.57 5.69
CA ALA A 239 -5.52 -18.73 5.26
C ALA A 239 -6.26 -20.04 5.62
N PRO A 240 -5.98 -21.17 4.95
CA PRO A 240 -6.56 -22.46 5.32
C PRO A 240 -6.36 -22.76 6.82
N GLY A 241 -7.48 -22.94 7.53
CA GLY A 241 -7.48 -23.19 8.98
C GLY A 241 -7.57 -21.94 9.87
N ARG A 242 -7.77 -20.75 9.29
CA ARG A 242 -8.05 -19.51 10.03
C ARG A 242 -9.45 -18.99 9.70
N ASP A 243 -10.32 -18.93 10.71
CA ASP A 243 -11.73 -18.54 10.58
C ASP A 243 -12.01 -17.06 10.87
N ALA A 244 -10.97 -16.28 11.15
CA ALA A 244 -11.09 -14.86 11.48
C ALA A 244 -10.10 -14.01 10.67
N PHE A 245 -10.54 -12.82 10.26
CA PHE A 245 -9.68 -11.86 9.60
C PHE A 245 -8.65 -11.28 10.58
N ALA A 246 -7.46 -10.97 10.07
CA ALA A 246 -6.35 -10.38 10.81
C ALA A 246 -5.50 -9.51 9.90
N TRP A 247 -5.08 -8.36 10.42
CA TRP A 247 -4.32 -7.35 9.67
C TRP A 247 -3.17 -6.76 10.48
N GLU A 248 -2.92 -7.25 11.69
CA GLU A 248 -1.78 -6.83 12.51
C GLU A 248 -0.85 -8.02 12.76
N THR A 249 0.44 -7.83 12.48
CA THR A 249 1.51 -8.79 12.75
C THR A 249 2.80 -8.05 13.10
N THR A 250 3.94 -8.74 13.17
CA THR A 250 5.24 -8.09 13.43
C THR A 250 6.31 -8.54 12.45
N ILE A 251 7.38 -7.76 12.33
CA ILE A 251 8.56 -8.15 11.55
C ILE A 251 9.13 -9.48 12.03
N GLY A 252 9.21 -9.72 13.34
CA GLY A 252 9.66 -11.00 13.89
C GLY A 252 8.75 -12.17 13.50
N ALA A 253 7.42 -11.97 13.54
CA ALA A 253 6.46 -12.99 13.12
C ALA A 253 6.55 -13.28 11.62
N GLN A 254 6.80 -12.28 10.77
CA GLN A 254 7.03 -12.49 9.34
C GLN A 254 8.33 -13.26 9.08
N ARG A 255 9.45 -12.85 9.72
CA ARG A 255 10.76 -13.49 9.58
C ARG A 255 10.71 -14.97 9.91
N THR A 256 9.92 -15.37 10.89
CA THR A 256 9.88 -16.76 11.37
C THR A 256 8.73 -17.57 10.78
N GLY A 257 7.59 -16.93 10.55
CA GLY A 257 6.33 -17.61 10.25
C GLY A 257 5.85 -17.50 8.81
N ASN A 258 6.39 -16.57 8.00
CA ASN A 258 5.86 -16.35 6.65
C ASN A 258 6.03 -17.60 5.77
N VAL A 259 4.93 -18.13 5.23
CA VAL A 259 4.93 -19.38 4.47
C VAL A 259 5.71 -19.28 3.16
N HIS A 260 5.86 -18.08 2.61
CA HIS A 260 6.55 -17.82 1.33
C HIS A 260 7.98 -17.30 1.49
N VAL A 261 8.25 -16.46 2.52
CA VAL A 261 9.47 -15.64 2.57
C VAL A 261 10.10 -15.53 3.98
N ARG A 262 9.80 -16.49 4.86
CA ARG A 262 10.52 -16.60 6.15
C ARG A 262 12.03 -16.80 5.93
N GLU A 263 12.79 -16.57 6.99
CA GLU A 263 14.23 -16.81 7.02
C GLU A 263 14.59 -18.22 6.53
N GLY A 264 15.63 -18.28 5.70
CA GLY A 264 16.10 -19.51 5.07
C GLY A 264 15.51 -19.77 3.68
N VAL A 265 14.45 -19.08 3.26
CA VAL A 265 14.03 -19.05 1.85
C VAL A 265 15.03 -18.20 1.07
N THR A 266 15.47 -18.68 -0.10
CA THR A 266 16.39 -17.95 -0.99
C THR A 266 15.62 -17.16 -2.05
N GLU A 267 16.24 -16.11 -2.63
CA GLU A 267 15.63 -15.32 -3.71
C GLU A 267 15.17 -16.22 -4.86
N ALA A 268 16.01 -17.16 -5.30
CA ALA A 268 15.66 -18.09 -6.38
C ALA A 268 14.47 -19.01 -6.03
N ALA A 269 14.38 -19.50 -4.79
CA ALA A 269 13.25 -20.33 -4.36
C ALA A 269 11.96 -19.51 -4.27
N PHE A 270 12.05 -18.27 -3.78
CA PHE A 270 10.92 -17.34 -3.74
C PHE A 270 10.41 -17.01 -5.14
N VAL A 271 11.30 -16.60 -6.05
CA VAL A 271 10.95 -16.22 -7.44
C VAL A 271 10.26 -17.40 -8.14
N ALA A 272 10.85 -18.59 -8.09
CA ALA A 272 10.26 -19.78 -8.70
C ALA A 272 8.86 -20.10 -8.13
N MET A 273 8.67 -19.98 -6.81
CA MET A 273 7.36 -20.18 -6.19
C MET A 273 6.37 -19.08 -6.61
N ARG A 274 6.80 -17.82 -6.59
CA ARG A 274 5.95 -16.66 -6.81
C ARG A 274 5.43 -16.63 -8.25
N GLU A 275 6.32 -16.81 -9.22
CA GLU A 275 5.99 -16.86 -10.66
C GLU A 275 5.08 -18.06 -10.99
N ALA A 276 5.39 -19.24 -10.44
CA ALA A 276 4.55 -20.42 -10.63
C ALA A 276 3.14 -20.23 -10.06
N ARG A 277 3.02 -19.54 -8.91
CA ARG A 277 1.73 -19.23 -8.30
C ARG A 277 0.99 -18.16 -9.11
N ASP A 278 1.66 -17.10 -9.53
CA ASP A 278 1.03 -16.01 -10.30
C ASP A 278 0.42 -16.50 -11.62
N ALA A 279 1.10 -17.43 -12.32
CA ALA A 279 0.58 -18.07 -13.53
C ALA A 279 -0.75 -18.84 -13.34
N THR A 280 -1.18 -19.08 -12.09
CA THR A 280 -2.45 -19.76 -11.77
C THR A 280 -3.55 -18.82 -11.27
N LEU A 281 -3.24 -17.55 -11.01
CA LEU A 281 -4.19 -16.60 -10.42
C LEU A 281 -5.07 -15.96 -11.50
N PRO A 282 -6.39 -15.84 -11.26
CA PRO A 282 -7.23 -15.02 -12.13
C PRO A 282 -6.91 -13.53 -11.95
N MET A 283 -7.32 -12.71 -12.91
CA MET A 283 -7.29 -11.26 -12.76
C MET A 283 -8.20 -10.80 -11.61
N PRO A 284 -7.80 -9.79 -10.82
CA PRO A 284 -8.69 -9.21 -9.82
C PRO A 284 -9.98 -8.70 -10.48
N LYS A 285 -11.11 -8.88 -9.79
CA LYS A 285 -12.44 -8.53 -10.34
C LYS A 285 -12.55 -7.06 -10.74
N LEU A 286 -11.90 -6.17 -9.99
CA LEU A 286 -11.99 -4.72 -10.17
C LEU A 286 -10.76 -4.09 -10.81
N ILE A 287 -9.80 -4.86 -11.35
CA ILE A 287 -8.55 -4.28 -11.89
C ILE A 287 -8.76 -3.17 -12.91
N LEU A 288 -9.68 -3.37 -13.87
CA LEU A 288 -9.93 -2.37 -14.89
C LEU A 288 -10.58 -1.10 -14.30
N PRO A 289 -11.67 -1.18 -13.50
CA PRO A 289 -12.20 -0.03 -12.76
C PRO A 289 -11.18 0.67 -11.84
N SER A 290 -10.48 -0.10 -11.01
CA SER A 290 -9.61 0.41 -9.96
C SER A 290 -8.43 1.16 -10.54
N VAL A 291 -7.64 0.53 -11.41
CA VAL A 291 -6.38 1.14 -11.88
C VAL A 291 -6.63 2.43 -12.64
N GLN A 292 -7.68 2.50 -13.47
CA GLN A 292 -7.96 3.74 -14.20
C GLN A 292 -8.40 4.88 -13.27
N VAL A 293 -9.05 4.60 -12.15
CA VAL A 293 -9.43 5.62 -11.16
C VAL A 293 -8.23 5.98 -10.28
N ASN A 294 -7.49 4.98 -9.82
CA ASN A 294 -6.40 5.16 -8.86
C ASN A 294 -5.17 5.81 -9.49
N MET A 295 -4.89 5.59 -10.78
CA MET A 295 -3.84 6.34 -11.49
C MET A 295 -4.14 7.85 -11.59
N ARG A 296 -5.38 8.27 -11.29
CA ARG A 296 -5.83 9.66 -11.22
C ARG A 296 -5.99 10.17 -9.78
N GLY A 297 -5.37 9.53 -8.80
CA GLY A 297 -5.53 9.90 -7.40
C GLY A 297 -6.94 9.65 -6.85
N GLY A 298 -7.64 8.65 -7.37
CA GLY A 298 -9.02 8.33 -6.97
C GLY A 298 -10.09 9.14 -7.71
N HIS A 299 -9.71 10.08 -8.57
CA HIS A 299 -10.68 10.84 -9.36
C HIS A 299 -11.27 9.98 -10.49
N LEU A 300 -12.61 9.94 -10.57
CA LEU A 300 -13.31 9.36 -11.71
C LEU A 300 -12.94 10.12 -13.00
N PRO A 301 -12.95 9.46 -14.18
CA PRO A 301 -12.74 10.13 -15.46
C PRO A 301 -13.67 11.32 -15.64
N GLU A 302 -13.22 12.37 -16.33
CA GLU A 302 -14.06 13.51 -16.68
C GLU A 302 -15.33 13.08 -17.43
N PRO A 303 -16.47 13.76 -17.21
CA PRO A 303 -17.69 13.44 -17.92
C PRO A 303 -17.53 13.74 -19.41
N GLU A 304 -18.18 12.93 -20.24
CA GLU A 304 -18.31 13.22 -21.67
C GLU A 304 -19.34 14.35 -21.90
N ASP A 305 -19.60 14.68 -23.17
CA ASP A 305 -20.48 15.80 -23.57
C ASP A 305 -21.93 15.66 -23.08
N ASN A 306 -22.35 14.43 -22.77
CA ASN A 306 -23.66 14.10 -22.19
C ASN A 306 -23.71 14.23 -20.65
N GLY A 307 -22.61 14.65 -20.01
CA GLY A 307 -22.51 14.82 -18.56
C GLY A 307 -22.30 13.51 -17.77
N VAL A 308 -22.13 12.37 -18.44
CA VAL A 308 -21.92 11.06 -17.80
C VAL A 308 -20.43 10.71 -17.80
N ARG A 309 -19.96 10.11 -16.71
CA ARG A 309 -18.59 9.58 -16.59
C ARG A 309 -18.59 8.10 -17.00
N TYR A 310 -17.59 7.69 -17.77
CA TYR A 310 -17.47 6.32 -18.26
C TYR A 310 -16.13 5.71 -17.86
N LEU A 311 -16.19 4.48 -17.32
CA LEU A 311 -15.02 3.63 -17.20
C LEU A 311 -14.80 2.89 -18.51
N LYS A 312 -13.54 2.77 -18.93
CA LYS A 312 -13.18 2.10 -20.18
C LYS A 312 -12.70 0.68 -19.89
N LEU A 313 -13.23 -0.28 -20.62
CA LEU A 313 -12.79 -1.67 -20.59
C LEU A 313 -12.06 -1.96 -21.92
N PRO A 314 -10.73 -2.10 -21.91
CA PRO A 314 -10.01 -2.51 -23.11
C PRO A 314 -10.35 -3.98 -23.43
N VAL A 315 -10.65 -4.26 -24.70
CA VAL A 315 -10.99 -5.60 -25.17
C VAL A 315 -9.72 -6.29 -25.65
N ASP A 316 -9.44 -7.48 -25.13
CA ASP A 316 -8.30 -8.35 -25.49
C ASP A 316 -6.91 -7.68 -25.39
N ALA A 317 -6.72 -6.80 -24.40
CA ALA A 317 -5.49 -6.01 -24.27
C ALA A 317 -4.82 -6.02 -22.88
N LEU A 318 -5.28 -6.87 -21.95
CA LEU A 318 -4.67 -7.09 -20.63
C LEU A 318 -4.61 -8.58 -20.29
#